data_AF-A0A940HCQ3-F1
#
_entry.id   AF-A0A940HCQ3-F1
#
_cell.length_a   1.000
_cell.length_b   1.000
_cell.length_c   1.000
_cell.angle_alpha   90.00
_cell.angle_beta   90.00
_cell.angle_gamma   90.00
#
_symmetry.space_group_name_H-M   'P 1'
#
loop_
_entity.id
_entity.type
_entity.pdbx_description
1 polymer ?
#
loop_
_entity_poly.entity_id
_entity_poly.type
_entity_poly.pdbx_seq_one_letter_code
_entity_poly.pdbx_strand_id
1 'polypeptide(L)'
;MLKDFRAFLAQGNVLGLAVAVIIGAAFGKIVSSLTDDLLMPVIGAIFGGFDFSSHFVVLGSIPEGYKGSLSDYAALKAAGVPLLGYGQFITVAVNFLILAFIIFLLVRAASKVFKEAAAEPTEEVVLLREIRDSLNRK
;
A
#
# COMPACT_ATOMS: atom_id res chain seq x y z
N MET A 1 -6.48 36.60 -5.23
CA MET A 1 -6.89 35.39 -4.50
C MET A 1 -7.42 34.30 -5.43
N LEU A 2 -8.66 34.36 -5.93
CA LEU A 2 -9.22 33.31 -6.82
C LEU A 2 -8.51 33.20 -8.19
N LYS A 3 -8.11 34.33 -8.79
CA LYS A 3 -7.32 34.34 -10.04
C LYS A 3 -5.93 33.76 -9.83
N ASP A 4 -5.26 34.11 -8.73
CA ASP A 4 -3.92 33.62 -8.39
C ASP A 4 -3.94 32.13 -8.04
N PHE A 5 -4.99 31.66 -7.37
CA PHE A 5 -5.20 30.24 -7.09
C PHE A 5 -5.44 29.44 -8.38
N ARG A 6 -6.24 29.97 -9.31
CA ARG A 6 -6.43 29.34 -10.64
C ARG A 6 -5.13 29.32 -11.44
N ALA A 7 -4.32 30.37 -11.38
CA ALA A 7 -3.01 30.42 -12.02
C ALA A 7 -2.02 29.43 -11.41
N PHE A 8 -2.04 29.25 -10.08
CA PHE A 8 -1.25 28.25 -9.36
C PHE A 8 -1.66 26.81 -9.74
N LEU A 9 -2.96 26.52 -9.84
CA LEU A 9 -3.45 25.22 -10.30
C LEU A 9 -3.11 24.95 -11.77
N ALA A 10 -3.11 25.99 -12.61
CA ALA A 10 -2.74 25.90 -14.02
C ALA A 10 -1.22 25.68 -14.24
N GLN A 11 -0.41 25.79 -13.19
CA GLN A 11 0.99 25.40 -13.21
C GLN A 11 1.03 23.86 -13.33
N GLY A 12 1.24 23.37 -14.56
CA GLY A 12 0.88 22.02 -15.04
C GLY A 12 1.42 20.81 -14.25
N ASN A 13 2.28 21.02 -13.25
CA ASN A 13 2.78 19.98 -12.37
C ASN A 13 1.86 19.72 -11.15
N VAL A 14 1.07 20.70 -10.69
CA VAL A 14 0.33 20.60 -9.41
C VAL A 14 -0.91 19.71 -9.53
N LEU A 15 -1.69 19.88 -10.60
CA LEU A 15 -2.90 19.09 -10.83
C LEU A 15 -2.58 17.60 -11.04
N GLY A 16 -1.55 17.28 -11.83
CA GLY A 16 -1.11 15.90 -12.05
C GLY A 16 -0.64 15.23 -10.75
N LEU A 17 0.14 15.95 -9.94
CA LEU A 17 0.58 15.47 -8.63
C LEU A 17 -0.59 15.25 -7.68
N ALA A 18 -1.56 16.18 -7.63
CA ALA A 18 -2.74 16.05 -6.79
C ALA A 18 -3.57 14.80 -7.16
N VAL A 19 -3.81 14.58 -8.45
CA VAL A 19 -4.52 13.40 -8.94
C VAL A 19 -3.75 12.11 -8.60
N ALA A 20 -2.44 12.08 -8.83
CA ALA A 20 -1.60 10.92 -8.50
C ALA A 20 -1.65 10.56 -7.02
N VAL A 21 -1.59 11.55 -6.11
CA VAL A 21 -1.68 11.33 -4.66
C VAL A 21 -3.05 10.81 -4.26
N ILE A 22 -4.14 11.40 -4.78
CA ILE A 22 -5.51 10.99 -4.47
C ILE A 22 -5.77 9.55 -4.94
N ILE A 23 -5.38 9.24 -6.18
CA ILE A 23 -5.52 7.88 -6.73
C ILE A 23 -4.65 6.90 -5.95
N GLY A 24 -3.41 7.26 -5.62
CA GLY A 24 -2.52 6.42 -4.82
C GLY A 24 -3.09 6.10 -3.44
N ALA A 25 -3.64 7.10 -2.74
CA ALA A 25 -4.29 6.91 -1.45
C ALA A 25 -5.55 6.03 -1.53
N ALA A 26 -6.38 6.23 -2.56
CA ALA A 26 -7.57 5.41 -2.80
C ALA A 26 -7.19 3.96 -3.16
N PHE A 27 -6.20 3.78 -4.03
CA PHE A 27 -5.70 2.47 -4.42
C PHE A 27 -5.13 1.72 -3.22
N GLY A 28 -4.37 2.39 -2.34
CA GLY A 28 -3.87 1.80 -1.11
C GLY A 28 -4.98 1.16 -0.25
N LYS A 29 -6.16 1.81 -0.15
CA LYS A 29 -7.32 1.26 0.59
C LYS A 29 -7.92 0.02 -0.09
N ILE A 30 -7.95 -0.01 -1.42
CA ILE A 30 -8.43 -1.19 -2.16
C ILE A 30 -7.51 -2.38 -1.89
N VAL A 31 -6.20 -2.14 -1.95
CA VAL A 31 -5.20 -3.18 -1.70
C VAL A 31 -5.25 -3.65 -0.24
N SER A 32 -5.40 -2.74 0.72
CA SER A 32 -5.54 -3.12 2.13
C SER A 32 -6.80 -3.96 2.35
N SER A 33 -7.96 -3.56 1.82
CA SER A 33 -9.20 -4.33 1.95
C SER A 33 -9.10 -5.72 1.32
N LEU A 34 -8.48 -5.85 0.14
CA LEU A 34 -8.22 -7.16 -0.47
C LEU A 34 -7.35 -8.05 0.42
N THR A 35 -6.38 -7.47 1.12
CA THR A 35 -5.46 -8.23 1.96
C THR A 35 -6.08 -8.57 3.31
N ASP A 36 -6.63 -7.57 4.00
CA ASP A 36 -7.12 -7.68 5.37
C ASP A 36 -8.51 -8.33 5.43
N ASP A 37 -9.42 -8.01 4.50
CA ASP A 37 -10.81 -8.46 4.55
C ASP A 37 -11.07 -9.75 3.75
N LEU A 38 -10.25 -10.04 2.74
CA LEU A 38 -10.42 -11.21 1.88
C LEU A 38 -9.35 -12.28 2.09
N LEU A 39 -8.07 -11.90 2.05
CA LEU A 39 -7.00 -12.89 2.08
C LEU A 39 -6.66 -13.36 3.50
N MET A 40 -6.53 -12.46 4.46
CA MET A 40 -6.23 -12.82 5.85
C MET A 40 -7.27 -13.78 6.45
N PRO A 41 -8.59 -13.63 6.24
CA PRO A 41 -9.57 -14.61 6.72
C PRO A 41 -9.44 -15.97 6.05
N VAL A 42 -9.18 -16.02 4.74
CA VAL A 42 -9.01 -17.29 4.00
C VAL A 42 -7.74 -18.01 4.44
N ILE A 43 -6.63 -17.27 4.52
CA ILE A 43 -5.36 -17.77 5.00
C ILE A 43 -5.51 -18.23 6.46
N GLY A 44 -6.20 -17.46 7.30
CA GLY A 44 -6.49 -17.81 8.69
C GLY A 44 -7.32 -19.09 8.81
N ALA A 45 -8.35 -19.26 7.98
CA ALA A 45 -9.18 -20.45 7.96
C ALA A 45 -8.41 -21.73 7.55
N ILE A 46 -7.40 -21.60 6.67
CA ILE A 46 -6.63 -22.75 6.16
C ILE A 46 -5.45 -23.08 7.08
N PHE A 47 -4.72 -22.07 7.56
CA PHE A 47 -3.46 -22.24 8.27
C PHE A 47 -3.56 -22.04 9.80
N GLY A 48 -4.74 -21.70 10.32
CA GLY A 48 -4.99 -21.54 11.76
C GLY A 48 -4.70 -20.13 12.31
N GLY A 49 -4.53 -19.15 11.43
CA GLY A 49 -4.26 -17.75 11.79
C GLY A 49 -2.76 -17.40 11.83
N PHE A 50 -2.42 -16.23 11.30
CA PHE A 50 -1.05 -15.64 11.37
C PHE A 50 -0.99 -14.49 12.37
N ASP A 51 -1.83 -14.53 13.42
CA ASP A 51 -1.85 -13.48 14.42
C ASP A 51 -1.03 -13.85 15.67
N PHE A 52 0.14 -13.25 15.76
CA PHE A 52 1.02 -13.35 16.92
C PHE A 52 0.83 -12.18 17.90
N SER A 53 -0.18 -11.31 17.72
CA SER A 53 -0.38 -10.09 18.52
C SER A 53 -0.48 -10.36 20.02
N SER A 54 -0.97 -11.54 20.41
CA SER A 54 -1.09 -12.00 21.80
C SER A 54 0.26 -12.30 22.48
N HIS A 55 1.36 -12.36 21.72
CA HIS A 55 2.70 -12.53 22.27
C HIS A 55 3.33 -11.17 22.60
N PHE A 56 3.23 -10.78 23.87
CA PHE A 56 3.82 -9.54 24.37
C PHE A 56 4.32 -9.70 25.79
N VAL A 57 5.24 -8.82 26.18
CA VAL A 57 5.69 -8.69 27.58
C VAL A 57 5.11 -7.40 28.15
N VAL A 58 4.44 -7.52 29.30
CA VAL A 58 3.96 -6.37 30.06
C VAL A 58 5.14 -5.77 30.83
N LEU A 59 5.43 -4.49 30.61
CA LEU A 59 6.56 -3.80 31.23
C LEU A 59 6.15 -2.84 32.35
N GLY A 60 4.86 -2.58 32.52
CA GLY A 60 4.35 -1.64 33.52
C GLY A 60 3.13 -2.15 34.27
N SER A 61 2.64 -1.33 35.20
CA SER A 61 1.46 -1.64 36.01
C SER A 61 0.17 -1.52 35.19
N ILE A 62 -0.69 -2.52 35.33
CA ILE A 62 -2.05 -2.51 34.77
C ILE A 62 -2.93 -1.65 35.68
N PRO A 63 -3.69 -0.68 35.16
CA PRO A 63 -4.53 0.19 35.98
C PRO A 63 -5.48 -0.58 36.90
N GLU A 64 -5.54 -0.18 38.17
CA GLU A 64 -6.47 -0.74 39.17
C GLU A 64 -7.91 -0.39 38.76
N GLY A 65 -8.60 -1.33 38.10
CA GLY A 65 -9.92 -1.13 37.51
C GLY A 65 -10.05 -1.56 36.06
N TYR A 66 -8.96 -2.04 35.44
CA TYR A 66 -9.00 -2.61 34.10
C TYR A 66 -9.86 -3.89 34.08
N LYS A 67 -10.99 -3.83 33.36
CA LYS A 67 -11.92 -4.97 33.17
C LYS A 67 -11.77 -5.66 31.81
N GLY A 68 -10.81 -5.20 30.98
CA GLY A 68 -10.55 -5.78 29.67
C GLY A 68 -9.76 -7.09 29.78
N SER A 69 -9.53 -7.73 28.64
CA SER A 69 -8.73 -8.96 28.59
C SER A 69 -7.25 -8.67 28.79
N LEU A 70 -6.61 -9.40 29.71
CA LEU A 70 -5.16 -9.33 29.94
C LEU A 70 -4.33 -9.98 28.82
N SER A 71 -4.98 -10.67 27.87
CA SER A 71 -4.35 -11.27 26.69
C SER A 71 -4.54 -10.44 25.42
N ASP A 72 -5.30 -9.34 25.48
CA ASP A 72 -5.53 -8.47 24.33
C ASP A 72 -4.50 -7.33 24.32
N TYR A 73 -3.53 -7.45 23.42
CA TYR A 73 -2.48 -6.45 23.23
C TYR A 73 -3.05 -5.05 22.91
N ALA A 74 -4.09 -4.98 22.06
CA ALA A 74 -4.67 -3.70 21.65
C ALA A 74 -5.41 -3.03 22.82
N ALA A 75 -6.17 -3.81 23.58
CA ALA A 75 -6.92 -3.30 24.73
C ALA A 75 -5.99 -2.85 25.87
N LEU A 76 -4.90 -3.58 26.15
CA LEU A 76 -3.91 -3.17 27.16
C LEU A 76 -3.10 -1.94 26.71
N LYS A 77 -2.76 -1.86 25.42
CA LYS A 77 -2.08 -0.67 24.85
C LYS A 77 -2.97 0.56 24.93
N ALA A 78 -4.27 0.41 24.65
CA ALA A 78 -5.25 1.49 24.77
C ALA A 78 -5.47 1.94 26.22
N ALA A 79 -5.32 1.02 27.19
CA ALA A 79 -5.37 1.32 28.62
C ALA A 79 -4.09 2.02 29.15
N GLY A 80 -3.13 2.35 28.27
CA GLY A 80 -1.91 3.04 28.64
C GLY A 80 -0.86 2.14 29.31
N VAL A 81 -1.02 0.82 29.26
CA VAL A 81 -0.04 -0.11 29.80
C VAL A 81 1.19 -0.12 28.88
N PRO A 82 2.41 0.08 29.41
CA PRO A 82 3.63 -0.11 28.64
C PRO A 82 3.80 -1.60 28.29
N LEU A 83 3.73 -1.92 26.99
CA LEU A 83 3.85 -3.28 26.46
C LEU A 83 4.96 -3.38 25.44
N LEU A 84 5.75 -4.46 25.52
CA LEU A 84 6.66 -4.87 24.46
C LEU A 84 5.98 -5.95 23.60
N GLY A 85 5.29 -5.49 22.55
CA GLY A 85 4.55 -6.33 21.61
C GLY A 85 5.38 -6.86 20.46
N TYR A 86 6.34 -7.75 20.74
CA TYR A 86 7.14 -8.38 19.69
C TYR A 86 6.29 -9.24 18.75
N GLY A 87 5.24 -9.85 19.28
CA GLY A 87 4.25 -10.58 18.50
C GLY A 87 3.53 -9.71 17.47
N GLN A 88 3.04 -8.53 17.88
CA GLN A 88 2.43 -7.58 16.95
C GLN A 88 3.39 -7.13 15.85
N PHE A 89 4.68 -6.93 16.18
CA PHE A 89 5.69 -6.61 15.18
C PHE A 89 5.85 -7.72 14.14
N ILE A 90 5.91 -8.99 14.59
CA ILE A 90 5.98 -10.15 13.70
C ILE A 90 4.73 -10.26 12.84
N THR A 91 3.52 -10.10 13.43
CA THR A 91 2.26 -10.08 12.67
C THR A 91 2.31 -9.03 11.55
N VAL A 92 2.71 -7.79 11.86
CA VAL A 92 2.81 -6.72 10.85
C VAL A 92 3.86 -7.04 9.78
N ALA A 93 5.01 -7.60 10.17
CA ALA A 93 6.06 -7.97 9.22
C ALA A 93 5.60 -9.07 8.26
N VAL A 94 4.91 -10.11 8.75
CA VAL A 94 4.33 -11.18 7.93
C VAL A 94 3.25 -10.63 7.02
N ASN A 95 2.33 -9.81 7.52
CA ASN A 95 1.28 -9.18 6.72
C ASN A 95 1.88 -8.30 5.60
N PHE A 96 2.95 -7.56 5.89
CA PHE A 96 3.65 -6.78 4.88
C PHE A 96 4.28 -7.65 3.78
N LEU A 97 4.88 -8.79 4.13
CA LEU A 97 5.43 -9.73 3.14
C LEU A 97 4.33 -10.33 2.25
N ILE A 98 3.19 -10.70 2.86
CA ILE A 98 2.01 -11.20 2.14
C ILE A 98 1.49 -10.12 1.18
N LEU A 99 1.27 -8.91 1.67
CA LEU A 99 0.84 -7.75 0.88
C LEU A 99 1.80 -7.47 -0.29
N ALA A 100 3.10 -7.43 -0.04
CA ALA A 100 4.11 -7.20 -1.06
C ALA A 100 4.08 -8.29 -2.15
N PHE A 101 3.90 -9.56 -1.75
CA PHE A 101 3.78 -10.67 -2.68
C PHE A 101 2.51 -10.58 -3.53
N ILE A 102 1.38 -10.21 -2.94
CA ILE A 102 0.11 -10.02 -3.66
C ILE A 102 0.19 -8.85 -4.64
N ILE A 103 0.71 -7.69 -4.20
CA ILE A 103 0.91 -6.54 -5.08
C ILE A 103 1.81 -6.93 -6.26
N PHE A 104 2.89 -7.68 -6.00
CA PHE A 104 3.74 -8.20 -7.06
C PHE A 104 2.96 -9.08 -8.05
N LEU A 105 2.10 -9.99 -7.58
CA LEU A 105 1.27 -10.81 -8.44
C LEU A 105 0.26 -9.99 -9.26
N LEU A 106 -0.37 -8.99 -8.64
CA LEU A 106 -1.31 -8.09 -9.33
C LEU A 106 -0.62 -7.28 -10.42
N VAL A 107 0.54 -6.68 -10.10
CA VAL A 107 1.34 -5.95 -11.09
C VAL A 107 1.80 -6.88 -12.20
N ARG A 108 2.27 -8.10 -11.87
CA ARG A 108 2.67 -9.09 -12.86
C ARG A 108 1.52 -9.51 -13.77
N ALA A 109 0.33 -9.73 -13.21
CA ALA A 109 -0.87 -10.08 -13.99
C ALA A 109 -1.30 -8.92 -14.90
N ALA A 110 -1.34 -7.71 -14.35
CA ALA A 110 -1.59 -6.49 -15.12
C ALA A 110 -0.56 -6.31 -16.24
N SER A 111 0.74 -6.40 -15.94
CA SER A 111 1.80 -6.31 -16.95
C SER A 111 1.73 -7.39 -18.02
N LYS A 112 1.15 -8.57 -17.73
CA LYS A 112 0.92 -9.62 -18.74
C LYS A 112 -0.19 -9.23 -19.70
N VAL A 113 -1.28 -8.65 -19.20
CA VAL A 113 -2.42 -8.17 -20.01
C VAL A 113 -2.05 -6.91 -20.78
N PHE A 114 -1.37 -5.95 -20.14
CA PHE A 114 -0.91 -4.72 -20.78
C PHE A 114 0.30 -4.92 -21.69
N LYS A 115 0.99 -6.07 -21.65
CA LYS A 115 2.03 -6.40 -22.64
C LYS A 115 1.47 -6.64 -24.04
N GLU A 116 0.22 -7.08 -24.15
CA GLU A 116 -0.47 -7.24 -25.43
C GLU A 116 -1.02 -5.91 -25.96
N ALA A 117 -1.33 -4.97 -25.06
CA ALA A 117 -1.52 -3.56 -25.39
C ALA A 117 -0.17 -2.83 -25.32
N ALA A 118 0.82 -3.29 -26.11
CA ALA A 118 2.03 -2.50 -26.31
C ALA A 118 1.61 -1.12 -26.83
N ALA A 119 1.74 -0.10 -25.97
CA ALA A 119 1.43 1.26 -26.31
C ALA A 119 2.11 1.57 -27.65
N GLU A 120 1.31 1.90 -28.66
CA GLU A 120 1.86 2.38 -29.93
C GLU A 120 2.86 3.50 -29.58
N PRO A 121 4.09 3.45 -30.12
CA PRO A 121 5.08 4.47 -29.82
C PRO A 121 4.44 5.83 -30.08
N THR A 122 4.58 6.75 -29.12
CA THR A 122 4.02 8.09 -29.26
C THR A 122 4.50 8.70 -30.57
N GLU A 123 3.69 9.56 -31.17
CA GLU A 123 3.99 10.17 -32.47
C GLU A 123 5.36 10.86 -32.47
N GLU A 124 5.75 11.49 -31.34
CA GLU A 124 7.12 12.00 -31.14
C GLU A 124 8.20 10.93 -31.25
N VAL A 125 8.01 9.75 -30.66
CA VAL A 125 8.99 8.64 -30.75
C VAL A 125 9.06 8.11 -32.19
N VAL A 126 7.95 8.14 -32.94
CA VAL A 126 7.93 7.79 -34.37
C VAL A 126 8.71 8.83 -35.17
N LEU A 127 8.41 10.11 -34.99
CA LEU A 127 9.12 11.21 -35.67
C LEU A 127 10.62 11.21 -35.35
N LEU A 128 11.00 10.94 -34.09
CA LEU A 128 12.41 10.83 -33.70
C LEU A 128 13.10 9.63 -34.35
N ARG A 129 12.39 8.50 -34.55
CA ARG A 129 12.92 7.36 -35.32
C ARG A 129 13.13 7.73 -36.77
N GLU A 130 12.17 8.41 -37.38
CA GLU A 130 12.28 8.89 -38.77
C GLU A 130 13.45 9.87 -38.94
N ILE A 131 13.62 10.81 -38.01
CA ILE A 131 14.75 11.76 -38.02
C ILE A 131 16.08 11.02 -37.88
N ARG A 132 16.20 10.08 -36.95
CA ARG A 132 17.41 9.26 -36.79
C ARG A 132 17.75 8.51 -38.09
N ASP A 133 16.75 7.87 -38.68
CA ASP A 133 16.94 7.08 -39.90
C ASP A 133 17.27 7.96 -41.12
N SER A 134 16.75 9.19 -41.14
CA SER A 134 17.10 10.22 -42.13
C SER A 134 18.54 10.71 -41.98
N LEU A 135 19.03 10.86 -40.74
CA LEU A 135 20.41 11.28 -40.45
C LEU A 135 21.42 10.18 -40.78
N ASN A 136 21.10 8.91 -40.53
CA ASN A 136 21.98 7.78 -40.84
C ASN A 136 22.08 7.46 -42.34
N ARG A 137 21.18 8.00 -43.18
CA ARG A 137 21.22 7.84 -44.64
C ARG A 137 22.06 8.91 -45.36
N LYS A 138 22.58 9.91 -44.65
CA LYS A 138 23.52 10.92 -45.16
C LYS A 138 24.95 10.56 -44.78
#